data_AF-A0A7S3XZW4-F1
#
_entry.id   AF-A0A7S3XZW4-F1
#
_cell.length_a   1.000
_cell.length_b   1.000
_cell.length_c   1.000
_cell.angle_alpha   90.00
_cell.angle_beta   90.00
_cell.angle_gamma   90.00
#
_symmetry.space_group_name_H-M   'P 1'
#
loop_
_entity.id
_entity.type
_entity.pdbx_description
1 polymer ?
#
loop_
_entity_poly.entity_id
_entity_poly.type
_entity_poly.pdbx_seq_one_letter_code
_entity_poly.pdbx_strand_id
1 'polypeptide(L)'
;EETSKSSVESRHSMSGSERLAAERAASPIRPTALSYMIYGGKEKFERMREVFRSVESDPVFSRADRAGMNHEQKYVRGCQKAVAYVQRLRRATDADEARWVYQAVDEILPVDVHSSMFIPCL
;
A
#
# COMPACT_ATOMS: atom_id res chain seq x y z
N GLU A 1 -19.40 -31.13 23.35
CA GLU A 1 -17.95 -30.86 23.17
C GLU A 1 -17.34 -31.46 21.90
N GLU A 2 -17.92 -32.50 21.30
CA GLU A 2 -17.36 -33.12 20.07
C GLU A 2 -17.49 -32.27 18.79
N THR A 3 -18.52 -31.43 18.67
CA THR A 3 -18.74 -30.57 17.48
C THR A 3 -17.69 -29.46 17.33
N SER A 4 -17.09 -29.01 18.44
CA SER A 4 -16.05 -27.97 18.41
C SER A 4 -14.69 -28.52 17.98
N LYS A 5 -14.35 -29.76 18.34
CA LYS A 5 -13.10 -30.43 17.92
C LYS A 5 -13.09 -30.77 16.43
N SER A 6 -14.21 -31.24 15.89
CA SER A 6 -14.40 -31.50 14.45
C SER A 6 -14.19 -30.25 13.57
N SER A 7 -14.63 -29.07 14.04
CA SER A 7 -14.46 -27.82 13.30
C SER A 7 -13.00 -27.33 13.27
N VAL A 8 -12.20 -27.64 14.30
CA VAL A 8 -10.79 -27.23 14.39
C VAL A 8 -9.86 -28.09 13.53
N GLU A 9 -10.14 -29.39 13.41
CA GLU A 9 -9.38 -30.31 12.54
C GLU A 9 -9.59 -30.00 11.06
N SER A 10 -10.82 -29.63 10.65
CA SER A 10 -11.11 -29.22 9.26
C SER A 10 -10.35 -27.96 8.82
N ARG A 11 -9.99 -27.07 9.76
CA ARG A 11 -9.27 -25.82 9.47
C ARG A 11 -7.76 -26.00 9.24
N HIS A 12 -7.20 -27.15 9.65
CA HIS A 12 -5.77 -27.46 9.47
C HIS A 12 -5.45 -28.04 8.09
N SER A 13 -6.43 -28.58 7.35
CA SER A 13 -6.23 -29.09 5.99
C SER A 13 -6.56 -28.08 4.89
N MET A 14 -7.12 -26.91 5.24
CA MET A 14 -7.47 -25.85 4.29
C MET A 14 -6.23 -25.07 3.87
N SER A 15 -6.17 -24.71 2.59
CA SER A 15 -5.12 -23.83 2.08
C SER A 15 -5.21 -22.44 2.72
N GLY A 16 -4.10 -21.68 2.74
CA GLY A 16 -4.08 -20.34 3.36
C GLY A 16 -5.13 -19.38 2.76
N SER A 17 -5.43 -19.50 1.46
CA SER A 17 -6.46 -18.72 0.79
C SER A 17 -7.87 -19.10 1.23
N GLU A 18 -8.15 -20.39 1.43
CA GLU A 18 -9.43 -20.89 1.92
C GLU A 18 -9.72 -20.42 3.34
N ARG A 19 -8.71 -20.48 4.23
CA ARG A 19 -8.82 -19.96 5.60
C ARG A 19 -9.16 -18.46 5.60
N LEU A 20 -8.47 -17.67 4.76
CA LEU A 20 -8.76 -16.24 4.62
C LEU A 20 -10.16 -15.97 4.04
N ALA A 21 -10.64 -16.81 3.12
CA ALA A 21 -11.99 -16.67 2.57
C ALA A 21 -13.06 -16.94 3.64
N ALA A 22 -12.88 -17.98 4.46
CA ALA A 22 -13.77 -18.31 5.57
C ALA A 22 -13.85 -17.18 6.60
N GLU A 23 -12.70 -16.61 6.99
CA GLU A 23 -12.66 -15.47 7.93
C GLU A 23 -13.34 -14.22 7.36
N ARG A 24 -13.15 -13.93 6.07
CA ARG A 24 -13.84 -12.79 5.42
C ARG A 24 -15.35 -12.98 5.35
N ALA A 25 -15.83 -14.21 5.14
CA ALA A 25 -17.26 -14.53 5.10
C ALA A 25 -17.93 -14.46 6.48
N ALA A 26 -17.18 -14.75 7.54
CA ALA A 26 -17.68 -14.71 8.92
C ALA A 26 -17.85 -13.27 9.45
N SER A 27 -17.24 -12.26 8.82
CA SER A 27 -17.27 -10.89 9.31
C SER A 27 -18.59 -10.18 8.99
N PRO A 28 -19.24 -9.52 9.97
CA PRO A 28 -20.41 -8.69 9.72
C PRO A 28 -20.06 -7.35 9.03
N ILE A 29 -18.79 -6.98 9.01
CA ILE A 29 -18.32 -5.71 8.45
C ILE A 29 -18.06 -5.88 6.96
N ARG A 30 -18.67 -5.03 6.13
CA ARG A 30 -18.37 -4.95 4.69
C ARG A 30 -17.13 -4.06 4.47
N PRO A 31 -15.96 -4.61 4.09
CA PRO A 31 -14.72 -3.84 4.05
C PRO A 31 -14.80 -2.63 3.11
N THR A 32 -15.39 -2.79 1.92
CA THR A 32 -15.54 -1.70 0.95
C THR A 32 -16.38 -0.55 1.49
N ALA A 33 -17.46 -0.83 2.22
CA ALA A 33 -18.30 0.21 2.82
C ALA A 33 -17.54 0.97 3.92
N LEU A 34 -16.77 0.24 4.74
CA LEU A 34 -15.89 0.85 5.74
C LEU A 34 -14.78 1.69 5.08
N SER A 35 -14.20 1.23 3.98
CA SER A 35 -13.19 2.01 3.23
C SER A 35 -13.78 3.31 2.69
N TYR A 36 -14.99 3.29 2.13
CA TYR A 36 -15.65 4.52 1.69
C TYR A 36 -15.87 5.49 2.84
N MET A 37 -16.19 5.00 4.04
CA MET A 37 -16.30 5.85 5.24
C MET A 37 -14.93 6.45 5.63
N ILE A 38 -13.87 5.63 5.70
CA ILE A 38 -12.53 6.06 6.14
C ILE A 38 -11.93 7.11 5.20
N TYR A 39 -12.07 6.92 3.88
CA TYR A 39 -11.48 7.79 2.88
C TYR A 39 -12.39 8.97 2.48
N GLY A 40 -13.52 9.16 3.16
CA GLY A 40 -14.41 10.30 2.95
C GLY A 40 -15.26 10.21 1.67
N GLY A 41 -15.52 9.00 1.18
CA GLY A 41 -16.43 8.73 0.07
C GLY A 41 -15.92 7.64 -0.88
N LYS A 42 -16.83 7.19 -1.75
CA LYS A 42 -16.51 6.23 -2.81
C LYS A 42 -15.50 6.80 -3.81
N GLU A 43 -15.69 8.03 -4.25
CA GLU A 43 -14.86 8.67 -5.27
C GLU A 43 -13.40 8.78 -4.82
N LYS A 44 -13.15 9.29 -3.61
CA LYS A 44 -11.81 9.38 -3.03
C LYS A 44 -11.14 8.01 -2.91
N PHE A 45 -11.87 6.99 -2.46
CA PHE A 45 -11.32 5.64 -2.34
C PHE A 45 -10.96 5.04 -3.71
N GLU A 46 -11.84 5.15 -4.71
CA GLU A 46 -11.55 4.59 -6.03
C GLU A 46 -10.38 5.33 -6.70
N ARG A 47 -10.29 6.66 -6.54
CA ARG A 47 -9.15 7.45 -7.02
C ARG A 47 -7.84 7.03 -6.36
N MET A 48 -7.82 6.92 -5.02
CA MET A 48 -6.68 6.39 -4.29
C MET A 48 -6.28 5.00 -4.83
N ARG A 49 -7.24 4.11 -5.04
CA ARG A 49 -6.96 2.75 -5.56
C ARG A 49 -6.39 2.75 -6.98
N GLU A 50 -6.78 3.69 -7.83
CA GLU A 50 -6.15 3.89 -9.14
C GLU A 50 -4.70 4.35 -9.00
N VAL A 51 -4.44 5.33 -8.13
CA VAL A 51 -3.10 5.85 -7.86
C VAL A 51 -2.20 4.72 -7.36
N PHE A 52 -2.64 3.96 -6.37
CA PHE A 52 -1.89 2.80 -5.85
C PHE A 52 -1.58 1.79 -6.94
N ARG A 53 -2.58 1.37 -7.73
CA ARG A 53 -2.36 0.44 -8.86
C ARG A 53 -1.34 0.97 -9.86
N SER A 54 -1.39 2.27 -10.17
CA SER A 54 -0.46 2.89 -11.12
C SER A 54 1.00 2.90 -10.63
N VAL A 55 1.21 2.95 -9.31
CA VAL A 55 2.54 2.91 -8.68
C VAL A 55 3.01 1.47 -8.58
N GLU A 56 2.13 0.55 -8.14
CA GLU A 56 2.43 -0.89 -8.05
C GLU A 56 2.78 -1.52 -9.40
N SER A 57 2.14 -1.07 -10.49
CA SER A 57 2.42 -1.56 -11.84
C SER A 57 3.76 -1.09 -12.41
N ASP A 58 4.40 -0.09 -11.80
CA ASP A 58 5.63 0.50 -12.30
C ASP A 58 6.85 -0.26 -11.74
N PRO A 59 7.68 -0.87 -12.60
CA PRO A 59 8.81 -1.68 -12.16
C PRO A 59 9.85 -0.88 -11.35
N VAL A 60 9.93 0.45 -11.55
CA VAL A 60 10.85 1.31 -10.78
C VAL A 60 10.51 1.26 -9.29
N PHE A 61 9.21 1.22 -8.95
CA PHE A 61 8.74 1.17 -7.57
C PHE A 61 8.69 -0.23 -6.98
N SER A 62 9.06 -1.27 -7.73
CA SER A 62 9.14 -2.64 -7.22
C SER A 62 10.02 -2.75 -5.97
N ARG A 63 9.59 -3.60 -5.04
CA ARG A 63 10.23 -3.84 -3.73
C ARG A 63 10.67 -5.31 -3.55
N ALA A 64 10.49 -6.15 -4.56
CA ALA A 64 10.65 -7.61 -4.44
C ALA A 64 12.05 -8.04 -3.97
N ASP A 65 13.09 -7.30 -4.37
CA ASP A 65 14.50 -7.57 -4.09
C ASP A 65 15.10 -6.67 -2.99
N ARG A 66 14.28 -5.83 -2.35
CA ARG A 66 14.74 -4.85 -1.34
C ARG A 66 15.49 -5.49 -0.16
N ALA A 67 15.08 -6.69 0.25
CA ALA A 67 15.71 -7.43 1.34
C ALA A 67 17.16 -7.87 1.02
N GLY A 68 17.48 -8.08 -0.26
CA GLY A 68 18.80 -8.52 -0.71
C GLY A 68 19.80 -7.40 -0.96
N MET A 69 19.39 -6.13 -0.84
CA MET A 69 20.23 -4.99 -1.19
C MET A 69 21.10 -4.49 -0.04
N ASN A 70 22.34 -4.11 -0.37
CA ASN A 70 23.23 -3.36 0.52
C ASN A 70 22.86 -1.86 0.56
N HIS A 71 23.55 -1.08 1.40
CA HIS A 71 23.25 0.34 1.58
C HIS A 71 23.41 1.17 0.30
N GLU A 72 24.50 0.97 -0.44
CA GLU A 72 24.78 1.70 -1.69
C GLU A 72 23.72 1.41 -2.76
N GLN A 73 23.37 0.14 -2.94
CA GLN A 73 22.31 -0.30 -3.86
C GLN A 73 20.96 0.32 -3.50
N LYS A 74 20.61 0.34 -2.20
CA LYS A 74 19.39 0.99 -1.70
C LYS A 74 19.40 2.49 -1.99
N TYR A 75 20.53 3.16 -1.78
CA TYR A 75 20.65 4.59 -2.04
C TYR A 75 20.49 4.93 -3.52
N VAL A 76 21.22 4.23 -4.41
CA VAL A 76 21.12 4.43 -5.87
C VAL A 76 19.70 4.19 -6.36
N ARG A 77 19.04 3.12 -5.90
CA ARG A 77 17.65 2.83 -6.27
C ARG A 77 16.67 3.85 -5.68
N GLY A 78 16.92 4.33 -4.46
CA GLY A 78 16.16 5.41 -3.84
C GLY A 78 16.19 6.69 -4.67
N CYS A 79 17.36 7.05 -5.23
CA CYS A 79 17.48 8.18 -6.16
C CYS A 79 16.68 7.97 -7.45
N GLN A 80 16.71 6.77 -8.05
CA GLN A 80 15.89 6.45 -9.23
C GLN A 80 14.39 6.56 -8.95
N LYS A 81 13.95 6.02 -7.81
CA LYS A 81 12.56 6.13 -7.34
C LYS A 81 12.17 7.58 -7.06
N ALA A 82 13.07 8.41 -6.51
CA ALA A 82 12.80 9.83 -6.28
C ALA A 82 12.52 10.59 -7.59
N VAL A 83 13.26 10.30 -8.65
CA VAL A 83 13.00 10.90 -9.98
C VAL A 83 11.61 10.48 -10.49
N ALA A 84 11.29 9.19 -10.45
CA ALA A 84 9.97 8.70 -10.87
C ALA A 84 8.84 9.28 -10.00
N TYR A 85 9.06 9.39 -8.69
CA TYR A 85 8.13 9.98 -7.73
C TYR A 85 7.82 11.44 -8.09
N VAL A 86 8.85 12.27 -8.32
CA VAL A 86 8.66 13.67 -8.74
C VAL A 86 7.92 13.77 -10.07
N GLN A 87 8.18 12.89 -11.03
CA GLN A 87 7.45 12.85 -12.29
C GLN A 87 5.96 12.52 -12.09
N ARG A 88 5.62 11.64 -11.14
CA ARG A 88 4.23 11.35 -10.75
C ARG A 88 3.58 12.53 -10.06
N LEU A 89 4.27 13.18 -9.12
CA LEU A 89 3.76 14.37 -8.42
C LEU A 89 3.39 15.50 -9.38
N ARG A 90 4.15 15.70 -10.46
CA ARG A 90 3.82 16.70 -11.50
C ARG A 90 2.49 16.46 -12.20
N ARG A 91 1.92 15.25 -12.09
CA ARG A 91 0.62 14.86 -12.66
C ARG A 91 -0.49 14.77 -11.61
N ALA A 92 -0.15 14.88 -10.32
CA ALA A 92 -1.13 14.85 -9.26
C ALA A 92 -2.02 16.10 -9.33
N THR A 93 -3.33 15.92 -9.13
CA THR A 93 -4.31 17.01 -9.23
C THR A 93 -4.44 17.80 -7.93
N ASP A 94 -4.11 17.17 -6.80
CA ASP A 94 -4.28 17.74 -5.47
C ASP A 94 -3.30 17.10 -4.45
N ALA A 95 -3.34 17.63 -3.22
CA ALA A 95 -2.49 17.19 -2.13
C ALA A 95 -2.82 15.77 -1.62
N ASP A 96 -4.07 15.32 -1.74
CA ASP A 96 -4.47 13.96 -1.34
C ASP A 96 -3.84 12.95 -2.31
N GLU A 97 -3.87 13.23 -3.61
CA GLU A 97 -3.23 12.38 -4.62
C GLU A 97 -1.71 12.35 -4.47
N ALA A 98 -1.07 13.49 -4.23
CA ALA A 98 0.36 13.55 -3.92
C ALA A 98 0.73 12.67 -2.72
N ARG A 99 -0.09 12.72 -1.66
CA ARG A 99 0.06 11.87 -0.48
C ARG A 99 -0.13 10.38 -0.79
N TRP A 100 -1.11 10.02 -1.62
CA TRP A 100 -1.33 8.62 -2.01
C TRP A 100 -0.18 8.06 -2.85
N VAL A 101 0.39 8.86 -3.76
CA VAL A 101 1.60 8.46 -4.50
C VAL A 101 2.72 8.16 -3.54
N TYR A 102 2.98 9.05 -2.56
CA TYR A 102 4.02 8.84 -1.55
C TYR A 102 3.78 7.56 -0.74
N GLN A 103 2.55 7.35 -0.26
CA GLN A 103 2.17 6.14 0.49
C GLN A 103 2.34 4.86 -0.33
N ALA A 104 2.04 4.89 -1.63
CA ALA A 104 2.17 3.72 -2.50
C ALA A 104 3.64 3.32 -2.76
N VAL A 105 4.58 4.27 -2.70
CA VAL A 105 6.02 3.96 -2.82
C VAL A 105 6.52 3.13 -1.63
N ASP A 106 6.04 3.40 -0.42
CA ASP A 106 6.32 2.65 0.81
C ASP A 106 7.83 2.44 1.09
N GLU A 107 8.61 3.49 0.84
CA GLU A 107 10.04 3.53 1.09
C GLU A 107 10.49 4.95 1.39
N ILE A 108 11.46 5.09 2.29
CA ILE A 108 12.07 6.39 2.60
C ILE A 108 12.93 6.81 1.39
N LEU A 109 12.58 7.93 0.77
CA LEU A 109 13.29 8.50 -0.35
C LEU A 109 14.22 9.63 0.10
N PRO A 110 15.28 9.96 -0.66
CA PRO A 110 16.15 11.10 -0.36
C PRO A 110 15.43 12.48 -0.30
N VAL A 111 14.18 12.57 -0.76
CA VAL A 111 13.38 13.80 -0.81
C VAL A 111 12.46 13.98 0.40
N ASP A 112 12.43 13.03 1.32
CA ASP A 112 11.44 13.00 2.40
C ASP A 112 11.64 14.12 3.40
N VAL A 113 12.89 14.37 3.82
CA VAL A 113 13.22 15.48 4.73
C VAL A 113 12.94 16.83 4.08
N HIS A 114 13.18 16.95 2.78
CA HIS A 114 12.83 18.17 2.05
C HIS A 114 11.33 18.46 2.16
N SER A 115 10.49 17.45 1.93
CA SER A 115 9.03 17.61 1.91
C SER A 115 8.41 17.73 3.31
N SER A 116 8.94 16.99 4.29
CA SER A 116 8.37 16.88 5.64
C SER A 116 8.91 17.89 6.65
N MET A 117 10.10 18.44 6.41
CA MET A 117 10.75 19.35 7.36
C MET A 117 11.21 20.67 6.71
N PHE A 118 11.91 20.60 5.57
CA PHE A 118 12.46 21.81 4.97
C PHE A 118 11.36 22.76 4.46
N ILE A 119 10.41 22.26 3.67
CA ILE A 119 9.30 23.09 3.16
C ILE A 119 8.46 23.70 4.29
N PRO A 120 8.05 22.95 5.34
CA PRO A 120 7.33 23.53 6.48
C PRO A 120 8.07 24.62 7.26
N CYS A 121 9.39 24.74 7.13
CA CYS A 121 10.21 25.74 7.81
C CYS A 121 10.39 27.04 7.00
N LEU A 122 9.86 27.12 5.78
CA LEU A 122 9.87 28.32 4.93
C LEU A 122 8.62 29.18 5.15
#